data_AF-A0A971YQ33-F1
#
_entry.id   AF-A0A971YQ33-F1
#
_cell.length_a   1.000
_cell.length_b   1.000
_cell.length_c   1.000
_cell.angle_alpha   90.00
_cell.angle_beta   90.00
_cell.angle_gamma   90.00
#
_symmetry.space_group_name_H-M   'P 1'
#
loop_
_entity.id
_entity.type
_entity.pdbx_description
1 polymer ?
#
loop_
_entity_poly.entity_id
_entity_poly.type
_entity_poly.pdbx_seq_one_letter_code
_entity_poly.pdbx_strand_id
1 'polypeptide(L)' 'MQPQDIIWRLLEHYSLQLQLLDESMGELDPKKQLDLLSALRECEQLTRTQINILRRMQRRYDHSK' A
#
# COMPACT_ATOMS: atom_id res chain seq x y z
N MET A 1 -21.27 4.15 -8.69
CA MET A 1 -20.04 3.96 -7.90
C MET A 1 -20.00 5.06 -6.86
N GLN A 2 -20.08 4.68 -5.59
CA GLN A 2 -20.08 5.57 -4.44
C GLN A 2 -18.63 5.85 -3.98
N PRO A 3 -18.37 6.93 -3.21
CA PRO A 3 -17.05 7.20 -2.66
C PRO A 3 -16.44 6.01 -1.90
N GLN A 4 -17.25 5.28 -1.11
CA GLN A 4 -16.78 4.08 -0.42
C GLN A 4 -16.30 2.97 -1.38
N ASP A 5 -16.92 2.82 -2.55
CA ASP A 5 -16.53 1.80 -3.53
C ASP A 5 -15.16 2.13 -4.13
N ILE A 6 -14.89 3.42 -4.38
CA ILE A 6 -13.61 3.91 -4.88
C ILE A 6 -12.51 3.67 -3.84
N ILE A 7 -12.78 4.04 -2.58
CA ILE A 7 -11.84 3.87 -1.47
C ILE A 7 -11.52 2.40 -1.24
N TRP A 8 -12.54 1.55 -1.21
CA TRP A 8 -12.38 0.10 -1.05
C TRP A 8 -11.52 -0.48 -2.17
N ARG A 9 -11.82 -0.17 -3.44
CA ARG A 9 -11.05 -0.65 -4.58
C ARG A 9 -9.57 -0.27 -4.51
N LEU A 10 -9.26 0.96 -4.08
CA LEU A 10 -7.88 1.40 -3.93
C LEU A 10 -7.17 0.73 -2.74
N LEU A 11 -7.88 0.52 -1.63
CA LEU A 11 -7.34 -0.21 -0.48
C LEU A 11 -7.03 -1.67 -0.80
N GLU A 12 -7.88 -2.34 -1.58
CA GLU A 12 -7.60 -3.71 -2.09
C GLU A 12 -6.33 -3.71 -2.94
N HIS A 13 -6.21 -2.78 -3.89
CA HIS A 13 -5.04 -2.69 -4.75
C HIS A 13 -3.75 -2.43 -3.96
N TYR A 14 -3.77 -1.52 -2.97
CA TYR A 14 -2.60 -1.27 -2.13
C TYR A 14 -2.25 -2.45 -1.23
N SER A 15 -3.23 -3.24 -0.81
CA SER A 15 -2.97 -4.47 -0.04
C SER A 15 -2.23 -5.51 -0.90
N LEU A 16 -2.66 -5.68 -2.16
CA LEU A 16 -1.94 -6.51 -3.14
C LEU A 16 -0.54 -5.98 -3.44
N GLN A 17 -0.39 -4.65 -3.55
CA GLN A 17 0.92 -4.04 -3.76
C GLN A 17 1.88 -4.30 -2.59
N LEU A 18 1.40 -4.25 -1.34
CA LEU A 18 2.23 -4.58 -0.17
C LEU A 18 2.68 -6.04 -0.19
N GLN A 19 1.80 -6.96 -0.59
CA GLN A 19 2.16 -8.37 -0.75
C GLN A 19 3.23 -8.54 -1.84
N LEU A 20 3.06 -7.89 -3.00
CA LEU A 20 4.03 -7.95 -4.08
C LEU A 20 5.39 -7.38 -3.67
N LEU A 21 5.42 -6.29 -2.91
CA LEU A 21 6.65 -5.70 -2.40
C LEU A 21 7.37 -6.64 -1.43
N ASP A 22 6.63 -7.28 -0.52
CA ASP A 22 7.19 -8.25 0.43
C ASP A 22 7.78 -9.47 -0.29
N GLU A 23 7.02 -10.07 -1.22
CA GLU A 23 7.46 -11.18 -2.06
C GLU A 23 8.71 -10.80 -2.88
N SER A 24 8.68 -9.65 -3.56
CA SER A 24 9.80 -9.18 -4.39
C SER A 24 11.07 -8.93 -3.56
N MET A 25 10.93 -8.37 -2.35
CA MET A 25 12.07 -8.16 -1.46
C MET A 25 12.65 -9.48 -0.96
N GLY A 26 11.82 -10.51 -0.78
CA GLY A 26 12.25 -11.87 -0.41
C GLY A 26 13.10 -12.57 -1.48
N GLU A 27 12.98 -12.17 -2.74
CA GLU A 27 13.75 -12.72 -3.86
C GLU A 27 15.13 -12.07 -4.05
N LEU A 28 15.42 -10.95 -3.36
CA LEU A 28 16.67 -10.21 -3.53
C LEU A 28 17.82 -10.77 -2.67
N ASP A 29 19.03 -10.73 -3.21
CA ASP A 29 20.26 -10.93 -2.43
C ASP A 29 20.60 -9.62 -1.69
N PRO A 30 20.45 -9.57 -0.35
CA PRO A 30 20.60 -8.35 0.42
C PRO A 30 22.04 -7.80 0.42
N LYS A 31 23.04 -8.61 0.04
CA LYS A 31 24.44 -8.18 -0.03
C LYS A 31 24.80 -7.59 -1.39
N LYS A 32 24.07 -7.95 -2.45
CA LYS A 32 24.34 -7.49 -3.82
C LYS A 32 23.39 -6.40 -4.29
N GLN A 33 22.19 -6.34 -3.72
CA GLN A 33 21.09 -5.52 -4.22
C GLN A 33 20.54 -4.58 -3.14
N LEU A 34 21.41 -4.08 -2.26
CA LEU A 34 21.02 -3.23 -1.13
C LEU A 34 20.26 -1.97 -1.56
N ASP A 35 20.70 -1.30 -2.64
CA ASP A 35 20.06 -0.07 -3.12
C ASP A 35 18.62 -0.33 -3.58
N LEU A 36 18.39 -1.45 -4.30
CA LEU A 36 17.05 -1.84 -4.72
C LEU A 36 16.19 -2.22 -3.52
N LEU A 37 16.74 -2.97 -2.55
CA LEU A 37 16.03 -3.31 -1.31
C LEU A 37 15.62 -2.03 -0.54
N SER A 38 16.49 -1.02 -0.48
CA SER A 38 16.17 0.27 0.14
C SER A 38 15.02 0.98 -0.59
N ALA A 39 15.09 1.05 -1.93
CA ALA A 39 14.04 1.66 -2.73
C ALA A 39 12.69 0.94 -2.58
N LEU A 40 12.68 -0.39 -2.50
CA LEU A 40 11.45 -1.17 -2.29
C LEU A 40 10.84 -0.92 -0.89
N ARG A 41 11.67 -0.74 0.15
CA ARG A 41 11.19 -0.37 1.49
C ARG A 41 10.59 1.03 1.52
N GLU A 42 11.16 1.97 0.79
CA GLU A 42 10.58 3.32 0.65
C GLU A 42 9.22 3.26 -0.05
N CYS A 43 9.09 2.45 -1.12
CA CYS A 43 7.81 2.18 -1.77
C CYS A 43 6.79 1.58 -0.80
N GLU A 44 7.18 0.60 0.01
CA GLU A 44 6.34 -0.02 1.04
C GLU A 44 5.81 1.04 2.03
N GLN A 45 6.68 1.91 2.51
CA GLN A 45 6.33 2.99 3.43
C GLN A 45 5.35 3.99 2.79
N LEU A 46 5.54 4.34 1.53
CA LEU A 46 4.63 5.20 0.78
C LEU A 46 3.26 4.55 0.61
N THR A 47 3.20 3.27 0.24
CA THR A 47 1.93 2.52 0.12
C THR A 47 1.19 2.45 1.46
N ARG A 48 1.90 2.21 2.57
CA ARG A 48 1.31 2.26 3.93
C ARG A 48 0.74 3.64 4.26
N THR A 49 1.43 4.71 3.85
CA THR A 49 0.96 6.08 4.02
C THR A 49 -0.32 6.34 3.21
N GLN A 50 -0.37 5.87 1.96
CA GLN A 50 -1.57 5.96 1.11
C GLN A 50 -2.76 5.20 1.72
N ILE A 51 -2.55 3.99 2.25
CA ILE A 51 -3.58 3.22 2.98
C ILE A 51 -4.11 4.02 4.17
N ASN A 52 -3.23 4.64 4.95
CA ASN A 52 -3.64 5.43 6.13
C ASN A 52 -4.48 6.65 5.75
N ILE A 53 -4.15 7.32 4.64
CA ILE A 53 -4.94 8.44 4.08
C ILE A 53 -6.33 7.94 3.67
N LEU A 54 -6.40 6.83 2.92
CA LEU A 54 -7.66 6.28 2.43
C LEU A 54 -8.54 5.76 3.58
N ARG A 55 -7.99 5.07 4.58
CA ARG A 55 -8.73 4.65 5.79
C ARG A 55 -9.29 5.85 6.56
N ARG A 56 -8.57 6.98 6.59
CA ARG A 56 -9.08 8.23 7.18
C ARG A 56 -10.27 8.76 6.41
N MET A 57 -10.23 8.69 5.08
CA MET A 57 -11.35 9.11 4.23
C MET A 57 -12.54 8.14 4.32
N GLN A 58 -12.27 6.84 4.36
CA GLN A 58 -13.30 5.80 4.52
C GLN A 58 -14.18 6.11 5.73
N ARG A 59 -13.57 6.38 6.89
CA ARG A 59 -14.30 6.78 8.10
C ARG A 59 -15.22 7.97 7.87
N ARG A 60 -14.82 8.99 7.10
CA ARG A 60 -15.69 10.15 6.85
C ARG A 60 -16.92 9.79 6.02
N TYR A 61 -16.78 8.90 5.05
CA TYR A 61 -17.89 8.47 4.21
C TYR A 61 -18.77 7.40 4.88
N ASP A 62 -18.22 6.62 5.81
CA ASP A 62 -18.99 5.66 6.62
C ASP A 62 -19.93 6.36 7.62
N HIS A 63 -19.54 7.53 8.14
CA HIS A 63 -20.36 8.33 9.08
C HIS A 63 -21.38 9.25 8.39
N SER A 64 -21.34 9.34 7.05
CA SER A 64 -22.28 10.12 6.24
C SER A 64 -23.47 9.29 5.74
N LYS A 65 -23.62 8.05 6.23
CA LYS A 65 -24.76 7.16 5.96
C LYS A 65 -25.75 7.14 7.10
#